data_AF-A0A453LFM8-F1
#
_entry.id   AF-A0A453LFM8-F1
#
_cell.length_a   1.000
_cell.length_b   1.000
_cell.length_c   1.000
_cell.angle_alpha   90.00
_cell.angle_beta   90.00
_cell.angle_gamma   90.00
#
_symmetry.space_group_name_H-M   'P 1'
#
loop_
_entity.id
_entity.type
_entity.pdbx_description
1 polymer ?
#
loop_
_entity_poly.entity_id
_entity_poly.type
_entity_poly.pdbx_seq_one_letter_code
_entity_poly.pdbx_strand_id
1 'polypeptide(L)'
;MLKFKSVHMHFIETFFQGVSLLSGYSSESQVIKLKMTGIKEAFKPITGVRIVLEQRAEFATGAGIPEIYDASIKLEAELPLLKRVLWHWRWTMFVWSSMAVFVFELLLAVVCCRPCIFPRS
;
A
#
# COMPACT_ATOMS: atom_id res chain seq x y z
N MET A 1 0.38 21.93 -3.04
CA MET A 1 1.04 23.08 -3.69
C MET A 1 2.12 22.56 -4.62
N LEU A 2 2.31 23.17 -5.78
CA LEU A 2 3.43 22.88 -6.68
C LEU A 2 4.75 23.20 -5.96
N LYS A 3 5.77 22.37 -6.15
CA LYS A 3 7.11 22.68 -5.64
C LYS A 3 7.72 23.74 -6.56
N PHE A 4 7.87 24.93 -6.03
CA PHE A 4 8.55 26.03 -6.71
C PHE A 4 10.04 25.69 -6.89
N LYS A 5 10.55 25.93 -8.09
CA LYS A 5 11.98 25.91 -8.42
C LYS A 5 12.37 27.27 -8.96
N SER A 6 13.54 27.76 -8.57
CA SER A 6 14.06 29.01 -9.12
C SER A 6 14.54 28.82 -10.56
N VAL A 7 14.62 29.91 -11.32
CA VAL A 7 15.07 29.90 -12.73
C VAL A 7 16.46 29.29 -12.88
N HIS A 8 17.40 29.63 -11.98
CA HIS A 8 18.75 29.08 -12.01
C HIS A 8 18.78 27.57 -11.74
N MET A 9 17.94 27.10 -10.81
CA MET A 9 17.82 25.68 -10.50
C MET A 9 17.29 24.92 -11.71
N HIS A 10 16.29 25.49 -12.40
CA HIS A 10 15.73 24.91 -13.62
C HIS A 10 16.80 24.75 -14.70
N PHE A 11 17.61 25.79 -14.94
CA PHE A 11 18.65 25.74 -15.96
C PHE A 11 19.70 24.65 -15.68
N ILE A 12 20.14 24.54 -14.42
CA ILE A 12 21.11 23.51 -14.02
C ILE A 12 20.51 22.12 -14.20
N GLU A 13 19.26 21.90 -13.79
CA GLU A 13 18.59 20.62 -13.90
C GLU A 13 18.37 20.21 -15.37
N THR A 14 17.92 21.13 -16.22
CA THR A 14 17.81 20.92 -17.66
C THR A 14 19.16 20.60 -18.29
N PHE A 15 20.24 21.28 -17.87
CA PHE A 15 21.59 21.00 -18.35
C PHE A 15 22.04 19.58 -18.00
N PHE A 16 21.84 19.14 -16.74
CA PHE A 16 22.19 17.78 -16.31
C PHE A 16 21.30 16.71 -16.96
N GLN A 17 20.03 16.99 -17.18
CA GLN A 17 19.09 16.04 -17.80
C GLN A 17 19.06 16.12 -19.34
N GLY A 18 19.88 16.97 -19.96
CA GLY A 18 19.80 17.27 -21.40
C GLY A 18 19.81 16.03 -22.29
N VAL A 19 20.67 15.06 -22.02
CA VAL A 19 20.73 13.79 -22.78
C VAL A 19 19.44 12.99 -22.63
N SER A 20 18.90 12.87 -21.42
CA SER A 20 17.66 12.13 -21.13
C SER A 20 16.41 12.81 -21.67
N LEU A 21 16.40 14.15 -21.70
CA LEU A 21 15.33 14.95 -22.28
C LEU A 21 15.30 14.82 -23.80
N LEU A 22 16.47 14.94 -24.46
CA LEU A 22 16.58 14.81 -25.92
C LEU A 22 16.26 13.40 -26.42
N SER A 23 16.59 12.38 -25.63
CA SER A 23 16.27 10.98 -25.95
C SER A 23 14.84 10.57 -25.61
N GLY A 24 14.04 11.46 -25.00
CA GLY A 24 12.64 11.22 -24.65
C GLY A 24 12.43 10.29 -23.45
N TYR A 25 13.49 9.92 -22.73
CA TYR A 25 13.37 9.11 -21.51
C TYR A 25 12.84 9.91 -20.31
N SER A 26 13.07 11.23 -20.29
CA SER A 26 12.61 12.13 -19.24
C SER A 26 11.78 13.28 -19.81
N SER A 27 10.89 13.83 -19.00
CA SER A 27 10.08 15.01 -19.31
C SER A 27 10.15 15.98 -18.14
N GLU A 28 10.21 17.28 -18.42
CA GLU A 28 10.20 18.37 -17.43
C GLU A 28 8.81 18.55 -16.80
N SER A 29 8.26 17.48 -16.22
CA SER A 29 6.96 17.46 -15.57
C SER A 29 7.09 17.25 -14.06
N GLN A 30 6.09 17.70 -13.30
CA GLN A 30 6.05 17.53 -11.85
C GLN A 30 4.91 16.62 -11.43
N VAL A 31 5.24 15.48 -10.84
CA VAL A 31 4.25 14.57 -10.26
C VAL A 31 3.96 14.96 -8.82
N ILE A 32 2.71 15.36 -8.54
CA ILE A 32 2.25 15.71 -7.19
C ILE A 32 1.45 14.54 -6.62
N LYS A 33 1.88 14.00 -5.48
CA LYS A 33 1.15 12.97 -4.74
C LYS A 33 0.31 13.61 -3.64
N LEU A 34 -1.01 13.57 -3.80
CA LEU A 34 -1.97 14.04 -2.80
C LEU A 34 -2.50 12.84 -2.03
N LYS A 35 -2.26 12.80 -0.72
CA LYS A 35 -2.80 11.73 0.15
C LYS A 35 -4.10 12.21 0.78
N MET A 36 -5.22 11.67 0.33
CA MET A 36 -6.53 11.90 0.95
C MET A 36 -6.79 10.77 1.94
N THR A 37 -6.67 11.05 3.24
CA THR A 37 -6.95 10.07 4.31
C THR A 37 -8.25 10.40 5.04
N GLY A 38 -8.91 9.40 5.61
CA GLY A 38 -10.09 9.60 6.45
C GLY A 38 -11.43 9.52 5.73
N ILE A 39 -11.45 9.12 4.46
CA ILE A 39 -12.70 8.81 3.75
C ILE A 39 -13.20 7.46 4.27
N LYS A 40 -14.29 7.49 5.06
CA LYS A 40 -14.98 6.28 5.51
C LYS A 40 -16.05 5.94 4.48
N GLU A 41 -16.00 4.73 3.93
CA GLU A 41 -17.10 4.21 3.14
C GLU A 41 -18.34 4.11 4.04
N ALA A 42 -19.44 4.73 3.60
CA ALA A 42 -20.73 4.60 4.25
C ALA A 42 -21.31 3.19 3.97
N PHE A 43 -22.48 2.89 4.56
CA PHE A 43 -23.13 1.58 4.42
C PHE A 43 -23.47 1.19 2.97
N LYS A 44 -23.53 2.17 2.06
CA LYS A 44 -23.77 1.96 0.64
C LYS A 44 -22.44 2.02 -0.12
N PRO A 45 -22.17 1.06 -1.03
CA PRO A 45 -20.94 1.07 -1.82
C PRO A 45 -20.82 2.36 -2.64
N ILE A 46 -19.62 2.94 -2.63
CA ILE A 46 -19.31 4.14 -3.41
C ILE A 46 -19.01 3.70 -4.84
N THR A 47 -19.85 4.12 -5.79
CA THR A 47 -19.73 3.74 -7.21
C THR A 47 -18.62 4.51 -7.95
N GLY A 48 -18.23 5.68 -7.43
CA GLY A 48 -17.18 6.49 -8.05
C GLY A 48 -16.74 7.65 -7.16
N VAL A 49 -15.55 8.15 -7.45
CA VAL A 49 -14.96 9.30 -6.75
C VAL A 49 -14.88 10.47 -7.72
N ARG A 50 -15.49 11.60 -7.37
CA ARG A 50 -15.36 12.85 -8.12
C ARG A 50 -14.33 13.73 -7.43
N ILE A 51 -13.24 14.01 -8.13
CA ILE A 51 -12.20 14.94 -7.66
C ILE A 51 -12.37 16.24 -8.45
N VAL A 52 -12.43 17.35 -7.73
CA VAL A 52 -12.52 18.71 -8.32
C VAL A 52 -11.28 19.47 -7.89
N LEU A 53 -10.55 20.02 -8.85
CA LEU A 53 -9.43 20.91 -8.58
C LEU A 53 -9.96 22.34 -8.57
N GLU A 54 -9.99 22.96 -7.40
CA GLU A 54 -10.42 24.35 -7.29
C GLU A 54 -9.26 25.32 -7.56
N GLN A 55 -9.60 26.46 -8.17
CA GLN A 55 -8.66 27.56 -8.37
C GLN A 55 -8.20 28.13 -7.02
N ARG A 56 -6.94 28.56 -6.95
CA ARG A 56 -6.43 29.24 -5.76
C ARG A 56 -7.08 30.62 -5.65
N ALA A 57 -7.54 30.98 -4.45
CA ALA A 57 -8.33 32.19 -4.18
C ALA A 57 -7.68 33.53 -4.59
N GLU A 58 -6.37 33.55 -4.84
CA GLU A 58 -5.62 34.74 -5.29
C GLU A 58 -5.83 35.06 -6.78
N PHE A 59 -6.30 34.11 -7.60
CA PHE A 59 -6.42 34.29 -9.05
C PHE A 59 -7.87 34.51 -9.49
N ALA A 60 -8.06 35.36 -10.51
CA ALA A 60 -9.36 35.64 -11.11
C ALA A 60 -9.97 34.38 -11.76
N THR A 61 -11.29 34.38 -11.94
CA THR A 61 -12.05 33.25 -12.51
C THR A 61 -11.44 32.76 -13.82
N GLY A 62 -10.88 31.54 -13.80
CA GLY A 62 -10.26 30.91 -14.97
C GLY A 62 -8.75 31.06 -15.09
N ALA A 63 -8.10 31.84 -14.22
CA ALA A 63 -6.65 31.87 -14.09
C ALA A 63 -6.22 31.07 -12.84
N GLY A 64 -5.13 30.31 -12.93
CA GLY A 64 -4.54 29.63 -11.75
C GLY A 64 -4.80 28.13 -11.62
N ILE A 65 -5.38 27.48 -12.63
CA ILE A 65 -5.37 26.01 -12.75
C ILE A 65 -4.09 25.61 -13.52
N PRO A 66 -3.23 24.75 -12.95
CA PRO A 66 -2.03 24.29 -13.66
C PRO A 66 -2.41 23.35 -14.81
N GLU A 67 -1.53 23.27 -15.81
CA GLU A 67 -1.64 22.26 -16.86
C GLU A 67 -1.45 20.86 -16.27
N ILE A 68 -2.38 19.96 -16.59
CA ILE A 68 -2.37 18.56 -16.13
C ILE A 68 -2.24 17.67 -17.36
N TYR A 69 -1.13 16.95 -17.44
CA TYR A 69 -0.85 16.01 -18.52
C TYR A 69 -1.39 14.61 -18.22
N ASP A 70 -1.29 14.18 -16.97
CA ASP A 70 -1.77 12.87 -16.52
C ASP A 70 -2.25 12.95 -15.06
N ALA A 71 -3.21 12.11 -14.71
CA ALA A 71 -3.76 12.00 -13.37
C ALA A 71 -4.04 10.54 -13.05
N SER A 72 -3.35 10.00 -12.05
CA SER A 72 -3.57 8.65 -11.54
C SER A 72 -4.11 8.69 -10.11
N ILE A 73 -5.12 7.85 -9.84
CA ILE A 73 -5.72 7.69 -8.52
C ILE A 73 -5.34 6.31 -8.02
N LYS A 74 -4.65 6.25 -6.88
CA LYS A 74 -4.33 4.99 -6.21
C LYS A 74 -5.24 4.84 -5.00
N LEU A 75 -6.23 3.95 -5.11
CA LEU A 75 -7.11 3.61 -4.00
C LEU A 75 -6.43 2.54 -3.15
N GLU A 76 -5.91 2.95 -2.00
CA GLU A 76 -5.37 2.03 -1.00
C GLU A 76 -6.42 1.81 0.08
N ALA A 77 -7.10 0.67 0.03
CA ALA A 77 -7.95 0.24 1.14
C ALA A 77 -7.05 -0.26 2.27
N GLU A 78 -7.12 0.37 3.44
CA GLU A 78 -6.58 -0.24 4.65
C GLU A 78 -7.42 -1.47 4.96
N LEU A 79 -6.90 -2.66 4.63
CA LEU A 79 -7.52 -3.90 5.07
C LEU A 79 -7.66 -3.83 6.59
N PRO A 80 -8.82 -4.20 7.16
CA PRO A 80 -9.02 -4.19 8.60
C PRO A 80 -7.86 -4.96 9.24
N LEU A 81 -7.31 -4.43 10.33
CA LEU A 81 -6.11 -4.98 10.99
C LEU A 81 -6.22 -6.50 11.17
N LEU A 82 -7.41 -7.00 11.45
CA LEU A 82 -7.74 -8.43 11.55
C LEU A 82 -7.47 -9.22 10.26
N LYS A 83 -7.83 -8.70 9.07
CA LYS A 83 -7.51 -9.37 7.79
C LYS A 83 -6.00 -9.44 7.56
N ARG A 84 -5.26 -8.38 7.92
CA ARG A 84 -3.79 -8.38 7.80
C ARG A 84 -3.16 -9.40 8.75
N VAL A 85 -3.62 -9.43 10.00
CA VAL A 85 -3.18 -10.42 10.98
C VAL A 85 -3.52 -11.83 10.51
N LEU A 86 -4.76 -12.13 10.10
CA LEU A 86 -5.12 -13.45 9.56
C LEU A 86 -4.26 -13.85 8.36
N TRP A 87 -3.94 -12.91 7.46
CA TRP A 87 -3.12 -13.20 6.29
C TRP A 87 -1.70 -13.62 6.66
N HIS A 88 -1.08 -12.90 7.60
CA HIS A 88 0.23 -13.29 8.15
C HIS A 88 0.13 -14.55 9.01
N TRP A 89 -1.01 -14.78 9.66
CA TRP A 89 -1.23 -15.89 10.58
C TRP A 89 -1.56 -17.22 9.87
N ARG A 90 -1.87 -17.19 8.56
CA ARG A 90 -2.21 -18.38 7.78
C ARG A 90 -1.13 -19.47 7.84
N TRP A 91 0.15 -19.08 7.78
CA TRP A 91 1.27 -20.03 7.82
C TRP A 91 1.53 -20.56 9.23
N THR A 92 1.40 -19.71 10.23
CA THR A 92 1.58 -20.10 11.64
C THR A 92 0.46 -20.99 12.11
N MET A 93 -0.80 -20.76 11.70
CA MET A 93 -1.92 -21.66 12.00
C MET A 93 -1.70 -23.08 11.47
N PHE A 94 -1.11 -23.23 10.28
CA PHE A 94 -0.81 -24.55 9.72
C PHE A 94 0.26 -25.29 10.52
N VAL A 95 1.36 -24.61 10.87
CA VAL A 95 2.44 -25.19 11.69
C VAL A 95 1.93 -25.56 13.08
N TRP A 96 1.17 -24.67 13.73
CA TRP A 96 0.58 -24.92 15.04
C TRP A 96 -0.42 -26.08 15.02
N SER A 97 -1.24 -26.19 13.97
CA SER A 97 -2.16 -27.32 13.82
C SER A 97 -1.41 -28.64 13.67
N SER A 98 -0.36 -28.68 12.85
CA SER A 98 0.47 -29.88 12.69
C SER A 98 1.16 -30.27 14.01
N MET A 99 1.72 -29.30 14.72
CA MET A 99 2.37 -29.54 16.01
C MET A 99 1.38 -30.02 17.08
N ALA A 100 0.16 -29.49 17.11
CA ALA A 100 -0.89 -29.95 18.02
C ALA A 100 -1.33 -31.39 17.72
N VAL A 101 -1.50 -31.74 16.44
CA VAL A 101 -1.83 -33.11 16.02
C VAL A 101 -0.71 -34.08 16.42
N PHE A 102 0.55 -33.72 16.18
CA PHE A 102 1.71 -34.54 16.56
C PHE A 102 1.80 -34.77 18.08
N VAL A 103 1.58 -33.74 18.90
CA VAL A 103 1.57 -33.86 20.36
C VAL A 103 0.39 -34.73 20.82
N PHE A 104 -0.78 -34.59 20.20
CA PHE A 104 -1.94 -35.41 20.50
C PHE A 104 -1.70 -36.88 20.18
N GLU A 105 -1.14 -37.19 19.01
CA GLU A 105 -0.73 -38.55 18.63
C GLU A 105 0.31 -39.13 19.59
N LEU A 106 1.32 -38.35 19.98
CA LEU A 106 2.31 -38.77 20.97
C LEU A 106 1.68 -39.08 22.33
N LEU A 107 0.76 -38.24 22.80
CA LEU A 107 0.05 -38.49 24.06
C LEU A 107 -0.79 -39.76 23.98
N LEU A 108 -1.50 -39.98 22.88
CA LEU A 108 -2.26 -41.21 22.65
C LEU A 108 -1.35 -42.44 22.61
N ALA A 109 -0.24 -42.38 21.88
CA ALA A 109 0.74 -43.45 21.81
C ALA A 109 1.32 -43.76 23.20
N VAL A 110 1.69 -42.74 23.98
CA VAL A 110 2.19 -42.94 25.35
C VAL A 110 1.11 -43.57 26.23
N VAL A 111 -0.15 -43.13 26.17
CA VAL A 111 -1.24 -43.67 27.00
C VAL A 111 -1.59 -45.11 26.60
N CYS A 112 -1.74 -45.40 25.31
CA CYS A 112 -2.07 -46.73 24.79
C CYS A 112 -0.91 -47.72 24.90
N CYS A 113 0.35 -47.27 24.73
CA CYS A 113 1.55 -48.12 24.80
C CYS A 113 2.23 -48.12 26.19
N ARG A 114 1.67 -47.48 27.23
CA ARG A 114 2.16 -47.63 28.62
C ARG A 114 2.42 -49.09 29.04
N PRO A 115 1.55 -50.08 28.74
CA PRO A 115 1.83 -51.48 29.07
C PRO A 115 2.96 -52.11 28.23
N CYS A 116 3.33 -51.53 27.08
CA CYS A 116 4.42 -52.02 26.23
C CYS A 116 5.77 -51.34 26.51
N ILE A 117 5.77 -50.07 26.96
CA ILE A 117 6.99 -49.28 27.20
C ILE A 117 7.55 -49.53 28.61
N PHE A 118 6.70 -49.79 29.60
CA PHE A 118 7.11 -50.29 30.93
C PHE A 118 6.68 -51.76 31.07
N PRO A 119 7.52 -52.74 30.68
CA PRO A 119 7.27 -54.12 31.04
C PRO A 119 7.31 -54.21 32.57
N ARG A 120 6.16 -54.53 33.16
CA ARG A 120 6.00 -54.77 34.59
C ARG A 120 6.80 -56.04 34.92
N SER A 121 7.97 -55.87 35.53
CA SER A 121 8.62 -56.91 36.34
C SER A 121 8.03 -56.90 37.75
#